data_AF-A0A7S9CB94-F1
#
_entry.id   AF-A0A7S9CB94-F1
#
_cell.length_a   1.000
_cell.length_b   1.000
_cell.length_c   1.000
_cell.angle_alpha   90.00
_cell.angle_beta   90.00
_cell.angle_gamma   90.00
#
_symmetry.space_group_name_H-M   'P 1'
#
loop_
_entity.id
_entity.type
_entity.pdbx_description
1 polymer ?
#
loop_
_entity_poly.entity_id
_entity_poly.type
_entity_poly.pdbx_seq_one_letter_code
_entity_poly.pdbx_strand_id
1 'polypeptide(L)'
;MLSWWRTLCALALLNIGLWLTVLHLGPVGGAHAELQLALSGVYVLVCAYRSVLPRVDLERLVVVDTRLSSIFLGRAAATVAEICFALQLGLLVHQLGLHAGMPWVQTAAWAIPAFMIVAQGFCWHSVLTLNHITQAIESSLWAAGFSWMAVLLGVIALGSSGWVEALAICGILGALAFVAYVVSVDVPMYWRRYQHGRARGQAYMRLDQGARDAWQRRVPSGNWAAWKADALWLTPYFSVGVWVSIAMVCVPGV
;
A
#
# COMPACT_ATOMS: atom_id res chain seq x y z
N MET A 1 -11.04 19.69 5.79
CA MET A 1 -9.84 19.64 4.95
C MET A 1 -8.56 19.98 5.74
N LEU A 2 -8.40 21.22 6.23
CA LEU A 2 -7.18 21.64 6.94
C LEU A 2 -6.83 20.77 8.17
N SER A 3 -7.85 20.39 8.97
CA SER A 3 -7.67 19.51 10.13
C SER A 3 -7.13 18.12 9.73
N TRP A 4 -7.74 17.48 8.73
CA TRP A 4 -7.29 16.19 8.20
C TRP A 4 -5.86 16.25 7.67
N TRP A 5 -5.50 17.29 6.91
CA TRP A 5 -4.13 17.46 6.43
C TRP A 5 -3.12 17.62 7.56
N ARG A 6 -3.44 18.41 8.60
CA ARG A 6 -2.59 18.50 9.80
C ARG A 6 -2.43 17.15 10.51
N THR A 7 -3.50 16.35 10.58
CA THR A 7 -3.42 14.98 11.11
C THR A 7 -2.46 14.12 10.29
N LEU A 8 -2.52 14.17 8.96
CA LEU A 8 -1.57 13.44 8.10
C LEU A 8 -0.12 13.87 8.35
N CYS A 9 0.15 15.18 8.46
CA CYS A 9 1.49 15.67 8.78
C CYS A 9 1.96 15.21 10.17
N ALA A 10 1.08 15.21 11.17
CA ALA A 10 1.41 14.70 12.50
C ALA A 10 1.71 13.19 12.48
N LEU A 11 0.93 12.41 11.72
CA LEU A 11 1.18 10.98 11.50
C LEU A 11 2.53 10.76 10.80
N ALA A 12 2.89 11.58 9.82
CA ALA A 12 4.19 11.48 9.15
C ALA A 12 5.35 11.64 10.13
N LEU A 13 5.29 12.65 11.01
CA LEU A 13 6.31 12.87 12.05
C LEU A 13 6.37 11.69 13.02
N LEU A 14 5.21 11.20 13.48
CA LEU A 14 5.12 10.03 14.36
C LEU A 14 5.76 8.81 13.69
N ASN A 15 5.41 8.51 12.45
CA ASN A 15 5.91 7.36 11.71
C ASN A 15 7.44 7.41 11.53
N ILE A 16 7.98 8.58 11.19
CA ILE A 16 9.43 8.77 11.11
C ILE A 16 10.07 8.54 12.48
N GLY A 17 9.50 9.09 13.55
CA GLY A 17 9.98 8.87 14.91
C GLY A 17 9.98 7.40 15.34
N LEU A 18 8.89 6.68 15.04
CA LEU A 18 8.79 5.24 15.31
C LEU A 18 9.82 4.43 14.52
N TRP A 19 9.99 4.73 13.23
CA TRP A 19 11.00 4.06 12.40
C TRP A 19 12.43 4.34 12.88
N LEU A 20 12.75 5.60 13.24
CA LEU A 20 14.05 5.95 13.83
C LEU A 20 14.27 5.24 15.17
N THR A 21 13.22 5.07 15.97
CA THR A 21 13.30 4.31 17.23
C THR A 21 13.68 2.86 16.96
N VAL A 22 13.06 2.21 15.97
CA VAL A 22 13.43 0.84 15.57
C VAL A 22 14.81 0.78 14.93
N LEU A 23 15.22 1.78 14.16
CA LEU A 23 16.57 1.87 13.60
C LEU A 23 17.66 1.90 14.68
N HIS A 24 17.43 2.63 15.78
CA HIS A 24 18.43 2.84 16.83
C HIS A 24 18.34 1.84 17.99
N LEU A 25 17.14 1.35 18.32
CA LEU A 25 16.87 0.51 19.50
C LEU A 25 16.30 -0.87 19.13
N GLY A 26 15.97 -1.10 17.86
CA GLY A 26 15.37 -2.35 17.40
C GLY A 26 16.35 -3.52 17.40
N PRO A 27 15.87 -4.72 17.08
CA PRO A 27 16.69 -5.93 17.10
C PRO A 27 17.90 -5.78 16.16
N VAL A 28 19.09 -5.76 16.76
CA VAL A 28 20.37 -5.57 16.06
C VAL A 28 20.84 -6.94 15.56
N GLY A 29 20.69 -7.18 14.26
CA GLY A 29 21.44 -8.21 13.56
C GLY A 29 20.61 -9.15 12.68
N GLY A 30 21.27 -9.60 11.60
CA GLY A 30 20.73 -10.55 10.64
C GLY A 30 20.23 -9.88 9.37
N ALA A 31 20.52 -10.51 8.22
CA ALA A 31 20.17 -9.99 6.90
C ALA A 31 18.66 -9.76 6.73
N HIS A 32 17.81 -10.54 7.42
CA HIS A 32 16.36 -10.37 7.41
C HIS A 32 15.92 -9.03 8.03
N ALA A 33 16.40 -8.74 9.24
CA ALA A 33 16.03 -7.52 9.96
C ALA A 33 16.53 -6.27 9.24
N GLU A 34 17.77 -6.31 8.73
CA GLU A 34 18.34 -5.20 7.94
C GLU A 34 17.54 -4.94 6.66
N LEU A 35 17.16 -5.99 5.94
CA LEU A 35 16.35 -5.86 4.73
C LEU A 35 14.94 -5.33 5.04
N GLN A 36 14.27 -5.87 6.06
CA GLN A 36 12.96 -5.37 6.51
C GLN A 36 13.02 -3.89 6.90
N LEU A 37 14.06 -3.49 7.63
CA LEU A 37 14.26 -2.11 8.08
C LEU A 37 14.45 -1.15 6.90
N ALA A 38 15.25 -1.54 5.91
CA ALA A 38 15.48 -0.75 4.70
C ALA A 38 14.20 -0.59 3.87
N LEU A 39 13.47 -1.69 3.62
CA LEU A 39 12.19 -1.66 2.90
C LEU A 39 11.15 -0.81 3.64
N SER A 40 11.07 -0.95 4.96
CA SER A 40 10.19 -0.14 5.80
C SER A 40 10.56 1.34 5.74
N GLY A 41 11.84 1.68 5.75
CA GLY A 41 12.32 3.06 5.66
C GLY A 41 11.86 3.75 4.37
N VAL A 42 11.95 3.05 3.23
CA VAL A 42 11.42 3.56 1.96
C VAL A 42 9.91 3.81 2.05
N TYR A 43 9.16 2.85 2.60
CA TYR A 43 7.70 2.97 2.76
C TYR A 43 7.33 4.16 3.67
N VAL A 44 7.99 4.30 4.83
CA VAL A 44 7.79 5.40 5.79
C VAL A 44 8.06 6.76 5.16
N LEU A 45 9.20 6.92 4.47
CA LEU A 45 9.59 8.19 3.87
C LEU A 45 8.65 8.60 2.73
N VAL A 46 8.23 7.65 1.89
CA VAL A 46 7.24 7.93 0.84
C VAL A 46 5.88 8.28 1.44
N CYS A 47 5.41 7.55 2.46
CA CYS A 47 4.17 7.88 3.17
C CYS A 47 4.24 9.26 3.82
N ALA A 48 5.38 9.65 4.39
CA ALA A 48 5.60 10.99 4.92
C ALA A 48 5.51 12.07 3.82
N TYR A 49 6.21 11.87 2.69
CA TYR A 49 6.11 12.75 1.53
C TYR A 49 4.67 12.91 1.03
N ARG A 50 3.92 11.80 0.92
CA ARG A 50 2.51 11.83 0.47
C ARG A 50 1.54 12.36 1.52
N SER A 51 1.90 12.33 2.81
CA SER A 51 1.14 12.95 3.89
C SER A 51 1.29 14.48 3.90
N VAL A 52 2.50 14.98 3.62
CA VAL A 52 2.76 16.42 3.47
C VAL A 52 2.15 16.96 2.19
N LEU A 53 2.17 16.18 1.11
CA LEU A 53 1.59 16.52 -0.18
C LEU A 53 0.51 15.50 -0.60
N PRO A 54 -0.68 15.50 0.04
CA PRO A 54 -1.76 14.59 -0.32
C PRO A 54 -2.29 14.89 -1.71
N ARG A 55 -2.67 13.82 -2.40
CA ARG A 55 -3.17 13.89 -3.78
C ARG A 55 -4.12 12.75 -4.06
N VAL A 56 -5.01 12.96 -5.04
CA VAL A 56 -5.85 11.91 -5.61
C VAL A 56 -5.44 11.73 -7.07
N ASP A 57 -4.96 10.53 -7.40
CA ASP A 57 -4.24 10.31 -8.64
C ASP A 57 -5.15 10.45 -9.87
N LEU A 58 -6.33 9.83 -9.88
CA LEU A 58 -7.24 9.82 -11.03
C LEU A 58 -7.87 11.20 -11.28
N GLU A 59 -8.33 11.86 -10.24
CA GLU A 59 -8.98 13.17 -10.32
C GLU A 59 -7.96 14.33 -10.39
N ARG A 60 -6.66 14.03 -10.32
CA ARG A 60 -5.54 15.00 -10.31
C ARG A 60 -5.63 16.03 -9.18
N LEU A 61 -6.31 15.68 -8.09
CA LEU A 61 -6.54 16.60 -6.97
C LEU A 61 -5.28 16.73 -6.14
N VAL A 62 -4.95 17.95 -5.75
CA VAL A 62 -3.82 18.24 -4.84
C VAL A 62 -4.25 19.20 -3.74
N VAL A 63 -3.64 19.08 -2.56
CA VAL A 63 -3.84 20.05 -1.47
C VAL A 63 -2.98 21.29 -1.68
N VAL A 64 -1.72 21.08 -2.08
CA VAL A 64 -0.75 22.15 -2.32
C VAL A 64 -0.27 22.05 -3.77
N ASP A 65 -0.34 23.15 -4.51
CA ASP A 65 0.15 23.17 -5.90
C ASP A 65 1.65 23.45 -5.94
N THR A 66 2.44 22.39 -6.11
CA THR A 66 3.88 22.47 -6.37
C THR A 66 4.28 21.44 -7.41
N ARG A 67 5.48 21.56 -7.98
CA ARG A 67 6.03 20.53 -8.89
C ARG A 67 6.17 19.18 -8.19
N LEU A 68 6.44 19.17 -6.88
CA LEU A 68 6.50 17.95 -6.07
C LEU A 68 5.12 17.32 -5.88
N SER A 69 4.02 18.06 -6.04
CA SER A 69 2.66 17.52 -5.99
C SER A 69 2.22 16.89 -7.33
N SER A 70 3.15 16.71 -8.29
CA SER A 70 2.87 16.01 -9.54
C SER A 70 2.28 14.63 -9.26
N ILE A 71 1.25 14.25 -10.02
CA ILE A 71 0.60 12.95 -9.91
C ILE A 71 1.56 11.86 -10.38
N PHE A 72 2.32 12.12 -11.44
CA PHE A 72 3.34 11.19 -11.92
C PHE A 72 4.40 10.90 -10.85
N LEU A 73 4.98 11.94 -10.24
CA LEU A 73 5.98 11.76 -9.17
C LEU A 73 5.39 11.07 -7.94
N GLY A 74 4.18 11.46 -7.55
CA GLY A 74 3.46 10.85 -6.44
C GLY A 74 3.21 9.36 -6.66
N ARG A 75 2.75 8.99 -7.86
CA ARG A 75 2.50 7.61 -8.25
C ARG A 75 3.77 6.79 -8.34
N ALA A 76 4.85 7.36 -8.89
CA ALA A 76 6.16 6.70 -8.92
C ALA A 76 6.70 6.41 -7.52
N ALA A 77 6.69 7.41 -6.64
CA ALA A 77 7.08 7.21 -5.24
C ALA A 77 6.22 6.14 -4.57
N ALA A 78 4.90 6.20 -4.76
CA ALA A 78 3.96 5.23 -4.23
C ALA A 78 4.19 3.81 -4.75
N THR A 79 4.48 3.64 -6.04
CA THR A 79 4.83 2.33 -6.62
C THR A 79 6.08 1.75 -5.97
N VAL A 80 7.13 2.55 -5.76
CA VAL A 80 8.33 2.08 -5.07
C VAL A 80 7.99 1.63 -3.64
N ALA A 81 7.24 2.45 -2.91
CA ALA A 81 6.81 2.13 -1.55
C ALA A 81 5.95 0.85 -1.48
N GLU A 82 4.96 0.71 -2.37
CA GLU A 82 4.08 -0.44 -2.44
C GLU A 82 4.83 -1.73 -2.79
N ILE A 83 5.82 -1.66 -3.68
CA ILE A 83 6.71 -2.80 -3.97
C ILE A 83 7.53 -3.16 -2.72
N CYS A 84 8.10 -2.16 -2.02
CA CYS A 84 8.81 -2.41 -0.77
C CYS A 84 7.91 -3.10 0.26
N PHE A 85 6.70 -2.59 0.48
CA PHE A 85 5.73 -3.17 1.40
C PHE A 85 5.33 -4.60 1.00
N ALA A 86 5.11 -4.85 -0.30
CA ALA A 86 4.79 -6.17 -0.80
C ALA A 86 5.93 -7.18 -0.58
N LEU A 87 7.19 -6.74 -0.78
CA LEU A 87 8.37 -7.54 -0.45
C LEU A 87 8.44 -7.82 1.05
N GLN A 88 8.14 -6.86 1.92
CA GLN A 88 8.09 -7.08 3.36
C GLN A 88 7.07 -8.16 3.75
N LEU A 89 5.88 -8.15 3.15
CA LEU A 89 4.86 -9.19 3.38
C LEU A 89 5.32 -10.57 2.91
N GLY A 90 5.95 -10.66 1.73
CA GLY A 90 6.52 -11.91 1.23
C GLY A 90 7.63 -12.44 2.14
N LEU A 91 8.54 -11.57 2.57
CA LEU A 91 9.63 -11.89 3.50
C LEU A 91 9.09 -12.34 4.86
N LEU A 92 8.03 -11.69 5.37
CA LEU A 92 7.39 -12.09 6.62
C LEU A 92 6.88 -13.53 6.55
N VAL A 93 6.08 -13.87 5.53
CA VAL A 93 5.51 -15.22 5.39
C VAL A 93 6.61 -16.25 5.13
N HIS A 94 7.63 -15.87 4.35
CA HIS A 94 8.82 -16.70 4.14
C HIS A 94 9.54 -17.01 5.47
N GLN A 95 9.77 -15.99 6.31
CA GLN A 95 10.42 -16.14 7.60
C GLN A 95 9.62 -17.01 8.57
N LEU A 96 8.30 -16.84 8.60
CA LEU A 96 7.41 -17.70 9.39
C LEU A 96 7.40 -19.14 8.88
N GLY A 97 7.46 -19.34 7.56
CA GLY A 97 7.62 -20.66 6.95
C GLY A 97 8.96 -21.33 7.28
N LEU A 98 10.03 -20.54 7.48
CA LEU A 98 11.32 -21.04 7.99
C LEU A 98 11.18 -21.50 9.45
N HIS A 99 10.64 -20.67 10.34
CA HIS A 99 10.41 -21.02 11.75
C HIS A 99 9.49 -22.23 11.93
N ALA A 100 8.52 -22.42 11.04
CA ALA A 100 7.61 -23.56 11.04
C ALA A 100 8.18 -24.82 10.34
N GLY A 101 9.39 -24.76 9.76
CA GLY A 101 10.00 -25.88 9.06
C GLY A 101 9.25 -26.30 7.78
N MET A 102 8.65 -25.35 7.05
CA MET A 102 7.83 -25.59 5.85
C MET A 102 8.46 -24.98 4.58
N PRO A 103 9.38 -25.69 3.89
CA PRO A 103 10.07 -25.16 2.71
C PRO A 103 9.16 -24.77 1.54
N TRP A 104 8.03 -25.47 1.37
CA TRP A 104 7.10 -25.15 0.29
C TRP A 104 6.38 -23.80 0.54
N VAL A 105 6.09 -23.46 1.80
CA VAL A 105 5.49 -22.18 2.18
C VAL A 105 6.45 -21.03 1.89
N GLN A 106 7.74 -21.25 2.15
CA GLN A 106 8.80 -20.28 1.86
C GLN A 106 8.84 -19.89 0.37
N THR A 107 8.75 -20.87 -0.52
CA THR A 107 8.69 -20.63 -1.97
C THR A 107 7.37 -19.98 -2.37
N ALA A 108 6.26 -20.49 -1.83
CA ALA A 108 4.92 -19.96 -2.10
C ALA A 108 4.73 -18.50 -1.65
N ALA A 109 5.45 -18.05 -0.62
CA ALA A 109 5.39 -16.68 -0.11
C ALA A 109 5.74 -15.63 -1.17
N TRP A 110 6.62 -15.96 -2.14
CA TRP A 110 7.02 -15.03 -3.21
C TRP A 110 5.92 -14.72 -4.22
N ALA A 111 4.84 -15.51 -4.25
CA ALA A 111 3.66 -15.15 -5.04
C ALA A 111 2.97 -13.90 -4.50
N ILE A 112 3.10 -13.59 -3.20
CA ILE A 112 2.55 -12.37 -2.58
C ILE A 112 3.09 -11.13 -3.31
N PRO A 113 4.39 -10.79 -3.24
CA PRO A 113 4.91 -9.62 -3.94
C PRO A 113 4.69 -9.67 -5.46
N ALA A 114 4.67 -10.86 -6.08
CA ALA A 114 4.38 -10.96 -7.51
C ALA A 114 2.99 -10.41 -7.87
N PHE A 115 1.94 -10.73 -7.11
CA PHE A 115 0.61 -10.16 -7.32
C PHE A 115 0.63 -8.62 -7.23
N MET A 116 1.23 -8.07 -6.18
CA MET A 116 1.28 -6.62 -5.97
C MET A 116 2.12 -5.88 -7.02
N ILE A 117 3.23 -6.47 -7.49
CA ILE A 117 4.06 -5.89 -8.55
C ILE A 117 3.28 -5.83 -9.87
N VAL A 118 2.55 -6.91 -10.23
CA VAL A 118 1.69 -6.91 -11.42
C VAL A 118 0.58 -5.86 -11.27
N ALA A 119 0.03 -5.70 -10.06
CA ALA A 119 -1.00 -4.69 -9.76
C ALA A 119 -0.52 -3.27 -10.09
N GLN A 120 0.77 -2.95 -9.89
CA GLN A 120 1.33 -1.64 -10.24
C GLN A 120 1.19 -1.30 -11.73
N GLY A 121 1.29 -2.28 -12.62
CA GLY A 121 1.07 -2.06 -14.06
C GLY A 121 -0.34 -1.56 -14.36
N PHE A 122 -1.34 -2.14 -13.68
CA PHE A 122 -2.74 -1.71 -13.79
C PHE A 122 -2.99 -0.36 -13.11
N CYS A 123 -2.30 -0.08 -12.01
CA CYS A 123 -2.31 1.25 -11.37
C CYS A 123 -1.83 2.32 -12.35
N TRP A 124 -0.66 2.12 -12.95
CA TRP A 124 -0.10 3.04 -13.94
C TRP A 124 -1.00 3.20 -15.16
N HIS A 125 -1.51 2.10 -15.69
CA HIS A 125 -2.48 2.17 -16.77
C HIS A 125 -3.69 3.03 -16.38
N SER A 126 -4.24 2.84 -15.17
CA SER A 126 -5.39 3.62 -14.68
C SER A 126 -5.07 5.11 -14.59
N VAL A 127 -3.95 5.45 -13.96
CA VAL A 127 -3.51 6.84 -13.76
C VAL A 127 -3.28 7.53 -15.10
N LEU A 128 -2.64 6.87 -16.06
CA LEU A 128 -2.32 7.47 -17.35
C LEU A 128 -3.55 7.59 -18.26
N THR A 129 -4.45 6.62 -18.25
CA THR A 129 -5.62 6.61 -19.15
C THR A 129 -6.87 7.25 -18.54
N LEU A 130 -6.84 7.57 -17.24
CA LEU A 130 -8.01 7.94 -16.42
C LEU A 130 -9.09 6.84 -16.36
N ASN A 131 -8.68 5.59 -16.60
CA ASN A 131 -9.60 4.46 -16.64
C ASN A 131 -9.75 3.82 -15.26
N HIS A 132 -10.89 4.08 -14.63
CA HIS A 132 -11.19 3.60 -13.29
C HIS A 132 -11.32 2.06 -13.21
N ILE A 133 -11.59 1.36 -14.31
CA ILE A 133 -11.74 -0.12 -14.25
C ILE A 133 -10.41 -0.80 -13.98
N THR A 134 -9.30 -0.29 -14.51
CA THR A 134 -7.99 -0.90 -14.26
C THR A 134 -7.52 -0.67 -12.83
N GLN A 135 -8.03 0.37 -12.16
CA GLN A 135 -7.86 0.53 -10.72
C GLN A 135 -8.62 -0.55 -9.93
N ALA A 136 -9.84 -0.92 -10.34
CA ALA A 136 -10.55 -2.04 -9.72
C ALA A 136 -9.81 -3.38 -9.91
N ILE A 137 -9.17 -3.60 -11.06
CA ILE A 137 -8.34 -4.78 -11.32
C ILE A 137 -7.10 -4.78 -10.41
N GLU A 138 -6.45 -3.62 -10.26
CA GLU A 138 -5.31 -3.43 -9.35
C GLU A 138 -5.68 -3.78 -7.90
N SER A 139 -6.75 -3.19 -7.36
CA SER A 139 -7.26 -3.53 -6.03
C SER A 139 -7.60 -5.02 -5.90
N SER A 140 -8.14 -5.64 -6.96
CA SER A 140 -8.47 -7.07 -6.97
C SER A 140 -7.22 -7.96 -6.91
N LEU A 141 -6.13 -7.56 -7.56
CA LEU A 141 -4.83 -8.27 -7.47
C LEU A 141 -4.23 -8.16 -6.06
N TRP A 142 -4.36 -7.01 -5.41
CA TRP A 142 -4.02 -6.89 -3.99
C TRP A 142 -4.84 -7.83 -3.11
N ALA A 143 -6.16 -7.87 -3.30
CA ALA A 143 -7.02 -8.79 -2.55
C ALA A 143 -6.66 -10.26 -2.81
N ALA A 144 -6.30 -10.63 -4.04
CA ALA A 144 -5.82 -11.97 -4.35
C ALA A 144 -4.50 -12.29 -3.62
N GLY A 145 -3.54 -11.37 -3.62
CA GLY A 145 -2.27 -11.52 -2.88
C GLY A 145 -2.47 -11.66 -1.37
N PHE A 146 -3.35 -10.85 -0.77
CA PHE A 146 -3.69 -10.97 0.65
C PHE A 146 -4.49 -12.23 0.98
N SER A 147 -5.36 -12.68 0.09
CA SER A 147 -6.07 -13.97 0.25
C SER A 147 -5.09 -15.13 0.22
N TRP A 148 -4.11 -15.10 -0.69
CA TRP A 148 -3.03 -16.08 -0.74
C TRP A 148 -2.18 -16.06 0.54
N MET A 149 -1.81 -14.87 1.00
CA MET A 149 -1.13 -14.69 2.29
C MET A 149 -1.93 -15.31 3.45
N ALA A 150 -3.24 -15.07 3.52
CA ALA A 150 -4.09 -15.64 4.57
C ALA A 150 -4.11 -17.18 4.54
N VAL A 151 -4.13 -17.79 3.36
CA VAL A 151 -4.05 -19.26 3.20
C VAL A 151 -2.71 -19.80 3.73
N LEU A 152 -1.59 -19.18 3.32
CA LEU A 152 -0.26 -19.61 3.78
C LEU A 152 -0.09 -19.44 5.30
N LEU A 153 -0.57 -18.33 5.85
CA LEU A 153 -0.56 -18.11 7.29
C LEU A 153 -1.48 -19.08 8.03
N GLY A 154 -2.62 -19.48 7.46
CA GLY A 154 -3.48 -20.51 8.01
C GLY A 154 -2.78 -21.87 8.12
N VAL A 155 -2.03 -22.24 7.08
CA VAL A 155 -1.18 -23.44 7.11
C VAL A 155 -0.10 -23.34 8.18
N ILE A 156 0.59 -22.20 8.28
CA ILE A 156 1.61 -21.97 9.32
C ILE A 156 0.98 -22.08 10.71
N ALA A 157 -0.17 -21.45 10.94
CA ALA A 157 -0.86 -21.46 12.23
C ALA A 157 -1.25 -22.87 12.66
N LEU A 158 -1.72 -23.72 11.74
CA LEU A 158 -2.09 -25.10 12.03
C LEU A 158 -0.89 -26.01 12.36
N GLY A 159 0.31 -25.67 11.89
CA GLY A 159 1.51 -26.49 12.06
C GLY A 159 2.57 -25.90 12.99
N SER A 160 2.30 -24.77 13.64
CA SER A 160 3.22 -24.10 14.56
C SER A 160 2.54 -23.84 15.91
N SER A 161 3.30 -23.35 16.88
CA SER A 161 2.78 -22.98 18.20
C SER A 161 3.49 -21.74 18.75
N GLY A 162 2.89 -21.11 19.76
CA GLY A 162 3.49 -19.98 20.46
C GLY A 162 3.47 -18.69 19.64
N TRP A 163 4.60 -17.99 19.56
CA TRP A 163 4.64 -16.66 18.94
C TRP A 163 4.44 -16.69 17.42
N VAL A 164 4.87 -17.76 16.74
CA VAL A 164 4.71 -17.94 15.29
C VAL A 164 3.24 -18.10 14.93
N GLU A 165 2.52 -18.94 15.67
CA GLU A 165 1.08 -19.16 15.52
C GLU A 165 0.31 -17.86 15.78
N ALA A 166 0.61 -17.17 16.90
CA ALA A 166 -0.05 -15.91 17.25
C ALA A 166 0.14 -14.85 16.17
N LEU A 167 1.37 -14.69 15.65
CA LEU A 167 1.66 -13.74 14.58
C LEU A 167 0.97 -14.13 13.26
N ALA A 168 0.90 -15.43 12.95
CA ALA A 168 0.16 -15.92 11.78
C ALA A 168 -1.34 -15.61 11.88
N ILE A 169 -1.96 -15.85 13.04
CA ILE A 169 -3.37 -15.51 13.29
C ILE A 169 -3.60 -14.00 13.16
N CYS A 170 -2.74 -13.17 13.75
CA CYS A 170 -2.81 -11.72 13.59
C CYS A 170 -2.71 -11.29 12.11
N GLY A 171 -1.80 -11.91 11.36
CA GLY A 171 -1.66 -11.67 9.92
C GLY A 171 -2.90 -12.09 9.11
N ILE A 172 -3.53 -13.22 9.45
CA ILE A 172 -4.80 -13.67 8.83
C ILE A 172 -5.89 -12.62 9.06
N LEU A 173 -6.07 -12.15 10.29
CA LEU A 173 -7.08 -11.15 10.61
C LEU A 173 -6.85 -9.85 9.84
N GLY A 174 -5.60 -9.38 9.75
CA GLY A 174 -5.23 -8.21 8.96
C GLY A 174 -5.50 -8.40 7.46
N ALA A 175 -5.11 -9.54 6.90
CA ALA A 175 -5.34 -9.88 5.50
C ALA A 175 -6.83 -9.96 5.16
N LEU A 176 -7.64 -10.63 5.99
CA LEU A 176 -9.08 -10.74 5.80
C LEU A 176 -9.78 -9.38 5.93
N ALA A 177 -9.35 -8.53 6.88
CA ALA A 177 -9.88 -7.18 7.02
C ALA A 177 -9.61 -6.34 5.75
N PHE A 178 -8.40 -6.44 5.19
CA PHE A 178 -8.06 -5.77 3.94
C PHE A 178 -8.87 -6.30 2.76
N VAL A 179 -8.99 -7.63 2.60
CA VAL A 179 -9.80 -8.25 1.53
C VAL A 179 -11.27 -7.82 1.65
N ALA A 180 -11.83 -7.83 2.86
CA ALA A 180 -13.19 -7.37 3.11
C ALA A 180 -13.37 -5.90 2.70
N TYR A 181 -12.42 -5.03 3.04
CA TYR A 181 -12.42 -3.63 2.60
C TYR A 181 -12.41 -3.52 1.07
N VAL A 182 -11.53 -4.26 0.38
CA VAL A 182 -11.42 -4.20 -1.08
C VAL A 182 -12.73 -4.63 -1.75
N VAL A 183 -13.30 -5.75 -1.32
CA VAL A 183 -14.52 -6.32 -1.93
C VAL A 183 -15.76 -5.49 -1.63
N SER A 184 -15.87 -4.93 -0.42
CA SER A 184 -17.09 -4.20 0.01
C SER A 184 -17.08 -2.71 -0.29
N VAL A 185 -15.90 -2.07 -0.34
CA VAL A 185 -15.77 -0.62 -0.48
C VAL A 185 -15.02 -0.25 -1.75
N ASP A 186 -13.80 -0.75 -1.92
CA ASP A 186 -12.84 -0.22 -2.90
C ASP A 186 -13.21 -0.57 -4.35
N VAL A 187 -13.33 -1.86 -4.67
CA VAL A 187 -13.74 -2.33 -6.00
C VAL A 187 -15.12 -1.79 -6.40
N PRO A 188 -16.15 -1.83 -5.52
CA PRO A 188 -17.44 -1.21 -5.83
C PRO A 188 -17.36 0.30 -6.07
N MET A 189 -16.47 1.03 -5.38
CA MET A 189 -16.26 2.46 -5.61
C MET A 189 -15.73 2.71 -7.03
N TYR A 190 -14.67 2.02 -7.43
CA TYR A 190 -14.09 2.19 -8.77
C TYR A 190 -15.03 1.73 -9.88
N TRP A 191 -15.79 0.67 -9.64
CA TRP A 191 -16.83 0.22 -10.56
C TRP A 191 -17.92 1.28 -10.77
N ARG A 192 -18.41 1.92 -9.69
CA ARG A 192 -19.36 3.04 -9.79
C ARG A 192 -18.77 4.23 -10.55
N ARG A 193 -17.52 4.62 -10.25
CA ARG A 193 -16.82 5.70 -10.97
C ARG A 193 -16.69 5.39 -12.47
N TYR A 194 -16.37 4.15 -12.81
CA TYR A 194 -16.32 3.67 -14.20
C TYR A 194 -17.69 3.77 -14.90
N GLN A 195 -18.77 3.31 -14.27
CA GLN A 195 -20.12 3.43 -14.85
C GLN A 195 -20.53 4.88 -15.08
N HIS A 196 -20.28 5.77 -14.11
CA HIS A 196 -20.55 7.19 -14.26
C HIS A 196 -19.72 7.84 -15.36
N GLY A 197 -18.44 7.47 -15.48
CA GLY A 197 -17.57 7.92 -16.57
C GLY A 197 -18.12 7.50 -17.93
N ARG A 198 -18.51 6.23 -18.09
CA ARG A 198 -19.12 5.74 -19.33
C ARG A 198 -20.43 6.45 -19.67
N ALA A 199 -21.32 6.66 -18.69
CA ALA A 199 -22.59 7.34 -18.91
C ALA A 199 -22.41 8.81 -19.37
N ARG A 200 -21.29 9.44 -19.00
CA ARG A 200 -20.93 10.80 -19.42
C ARG A 200 -20.09 10.85 -20.71
N GLY A 201 -19.86 9.71 -21.37
CA GLY A 201 -19.04 9.64 -22.57
C GLY A 201 -17.57 9.96 -22.32
N GLN A 202 -17.04 9.62 -21.15
CA GLN A 202 -15.65 9.91 -20.79
C GLN A 202 -14.68 9.31 -21.82
N ALA A 203 -13.90 10.18 -22.47
CA ALA A 203 -12.82 9.76 -23.35
C ALA A 203 -11.60 9.37 -22.52
N TYR A 204 -11.05 8.19 -22.78
CA TYR A 204 -9.80 7.74 -22.17
C TYR A 204 -8.61 8.40 -22.86
N MET A 205 -7.60 8.77 -22.07
CA MET A 205 -6.38 9.37 -22.60
C MET A 205 -5.49 8.29 -23.21
N ARG A 206 -4.77 8.64 -24.28
CA ARG A 206 -3.63 7.85 -24.75
C ARG A 206 -2.51 7.92 -23.70
N LEU A 207 -1.70 6.87 -23.59
CA LEU A 207 -0.67 6.76 -22.55
C LEU A 207 0.33 7.93 -22.56
N ASP A 208 0.76 8.38 -23.74
CA ASP A 208 1.70 9.48 -23.90
C ASP A 208 1.11 10.84 -23.48
N GLN A 209 -0.17 11.06 -23.81
CA GLN A 209 -0.92 12.23 -23.37
C GLN A 209 -1.16 12.19 -21.87
N GLY A 210 -1.52 11.01 -21.35
CA GLY A 210 -1.70 10.71 -19.94
C GLY A 210 -0.47 10.97 -19.10
N ALA A 211 0.72 10.64 -19.60
CA ALA A 211 1.98 10.89 -18.90
C ALA A 211 2.26 12.39 -18.77
N ARG A 212 2.07 13.16 -19.85
CA ARG A 212 2.21 14.63 -19.82
C ARG A 212 1.16 15.26 -18.90
N ASP A 213 -0.07 14.76 -18.97
CA ASP A 213 -1.18 15.19 -18.11
C ASP A 213 -0.85 14.94 -16.63
N ALA A 214 -0.46 13.73 -16.25
CA ALA A 214 -0.10 13.37 -14.88
C ALA A 214 1.12 14.15 -14.38
N TRP A 215 2.02 14.57 -15.28
CA TRP A 215 3.16 15.41 -14.92
C TRP A 215 2.74 16.86 -14.62
N GLN A 216 1.88 17.44 -15.45
CA GLN A 216 1.61 18.87 -15.48
C GLN A 216 0.31 19.27 -14.76
N ARG A 217 -0.78 18.53 -15.00
CA ARG A 217 -2.11 18.88 -14.49
C ARG A 217 -2.19 18.56 -13.00
N ARG A 218 -2.49 19.59 -12.23
CA ARG A 218 -2.80 19.54 -10.81
C ARG A 218 -4.01 20.43 -10.59
N VAL A 219 -5.00 19.91 -9.88
CA VAL A 219 -6.24 20.63 -9.58
C VAL A 219 -6.27 20.88 -8.08
N PRO A 220 -5.88 22.07 -7.61
CA PRO A 220 -5.92 22.40 -6.19
C PRO A 220 -7.36 22.35 -5.68
N SER A 221 -7.60 21.60 -4.62
CA SER A 221 -8.96 21.47 -4.05
C SER A 221 -8.94 21.49 -2.53
N GLY A 222 -9.54 22.53 -1.95
CA GLY A 222 -9.82 22.62 -0.52
C GLY A 222 -11.16 21.98 -0.09
N ASN A 223 -11.94 21.45 -1.05
CA ASN A 223 -13.29 20.96 -0.80
C ASN A 223 -13.30 19.55 -0.20
N TRP A 224 -13.65 19.42 1.08
CA TRP A 224 -13.69 18.13 1.78
C TRP A 224 -14.56 17.05 1.08
N ALA A 225 -15.66 17.43 0.42
CA ALA A 225 -16.53 16.47 -0.25
C ALA A 225 -15.81 15.70 -1.37
N ALA A 226 -14.85 16.34 -2.04
CA ALA A 226 -14.04 15.72 -3.09
C ALA A 226 -12.97 14.75 -2.53
N TRP A 227 -12.60 14.90 -1.25
CA TRP A 227 -11.55 14.11 -0.61
C TRP A 227 -12.08 13.02 0.30
N LYS A 228 -13.32 13.13 0.79
CA LYS A 228 -13.85 12.25 1.85
C LYS A 228 -13.74 10.76 1.51
N ALA A 229 -13.99 10.38 0.25
CA ALA A 229 -13.89 8.99 -0.19
C ALA A 229 -12.43 8.50 -0.14
N ASP A 230 -11.50 9.24 -0.74
CA ASP A 230 -10.08 8.86 -0.81
C ASP A 230 -9.38 9.00 0.55
N ALA A 231 -9.83 9.91 1.42
CA ALA A 231 -9.35 10.06 2.78
C ALA A 231 -9.58 8.82 3.64
N LEU A 232 -10.64 8.05 3.35
CA LEU A 232 -10.93 6.78 4.02
C LEU A 232 -9.84 5.74 3.78
N TRP A 233 -9.20 5.77 2.61
CA TRP A 233 -8.08 4.91 2.25
C TRP A 233 -6.73 5.49 2.67
N LEU A 234 -6.49 6.78 2.36
CA LEU A 234 -5.21 7.44 2.61
C LEU A 234 -4.85 7.46 4.10
N THR A 235 -5.84 7.62 4.98
CA THR A 235 -5.59 7.68 6.43
C THR A 235 -5.04 6.36 6.98
N PRO A 236 -5.69 5.19 6.81
CA PRO A 236 -5.12 3.91 7.26
C PRO A 236 -3.85 3.53 6.50
N TYR A 237 -3.73 3.87 5.21
CA TYR A 237 -2.51 3.62 4.45
C TYR A 237 -1.31 4.38 5.03
N PHE A 238 -1.48 5.66 5.40
CA PHE A 238 -0.42 6.48 6.01
C PHE A 238 -0.26 6.27 7.53
N SER A 239 -1.07 5.43 8.17
CA SER A 239 -0.96 5.14 9.61
C SER A 239 -0.75 3.64 9.84
N VAL A 240 -1.83 2.88 9.88
CA VAL A 240 -1.84 1.42 10.14
C VAL A 240 -0.89 0.68 9.19
N GLY A 241 -0.91 1.01 7.89
CA GLY A 241 0.01 0.39 6.92
C GLY A 241 1.48 0.62 7.28
N VAL A 242 1.81 1.84 7.72
CA VAL A 242 3.17 2.20 8.14
C VAL A 242 3.54 1.51 9.46
N TRP A 243 2.61 1.41 10.41
CA TRP A 243 2.86 0.73 11.68
C TRP A 243 3.08 -0.78 11.49
N VAL A 244 2.31 -1.41 10.60
CA VAL A 244 2.52 -2.80 10.20
C VAL A 244 3.87 -2.97 9.51
N SER A 245 4.23 -2.06 8.59
CA SER A 245 5.54 -2.05 7.92
C SER A 245 6.71 -1.99 8.91
N ILE A 246 6.61 -1.14 9.93
CA ILE A 246 7.62 -1.00 10.99
C ILE A 246 7.62 -2.25 11.89
N ALA A 247 6.45 -2.77 12.26
CA ALA A 247 6.33 -3.93 13.14
C ALA A 247 6.94 -5.20 12.53
N MET A 248 6.88 -5.36 11.20
CA MET A 248 7.51 -6.50 10.50
C MET A 248 9.04 -6.54 10.68
N VAL A 249 9.69 -5.41 10.95
CA VAL A 249 11.13 -5.35 11.25
C VAL A 249 11.47 -6.08 12.55
N CYS A 250 10.53 -6.11 13.50
CA CYS A 250 10.72 -6.73 14.80
C CYS A 250 10.56 -8.26 14.80
N VAL A 251 10.29 -8.87 13.65
CA VAL A 251 10.13 -10.33 13.53
C VAL A 251 11.52 -10.99 13.55
N PRO A 252 11.78 -11.93 14.48
CA PRO A 252 13.10 -12.56 14.60
C PRO A 252 13.51 -13.31 13.33
N GLY A 253 14.77 -13.11 12.94
CA GLY A 253 15.47 -13.99 12.01
C GLY A 253 15.63 -15.41 12.57
N VAL A 254 15.95 -16.38 11.70
CA VAL A 254 16.42 -17.73 12.06
C VAL A 254 17.94 -17.71 12.05
#